data_AF-A0A926HTH3-F1
#
_entry.id   AF-A0A926HTH3-F1
#
_cell.length_a   1.000
_cell.length_b   1.000
_cell.length_c   1.000
_cell.angle_alpha   90.00
_cell.angle_beta   90.00
_cell.angle_gamma   90.00
#
_symmetry.space_group_name_H-M   'P 1'
#
loop_
_entity.id
_entity.type
_entity.pdbx_description
1 polymer ?
#
loop_
_entity_poly.entity_id
_entity_poly.type
_entity_poly.pdbx_seq_one_letter_code
_entity_poly.pdbx_strand_id
1 'polypeptide(L)'
;MLREPSEDLFLFFDKLPAALPLFEALDERIASELGASTRKVQRTQITYKNRYNFACISLPVRRVKGWPEVCIIVTFGLGRRLLSARIAVATEPYPNRWTHHVTVSDTQEIDAELMGWLREAYEFSMSKK
;
A
#
# COMPACT_ATOMS: atom_id res chain seq x y z
N MET A 1 -7.44 -22.23 4.20
CA MET A 1 -6.80 -22.22 5.53
C MET A 1 -6.33 -20.79 5.77
N LEU A 2 -7.09 -20.01 6.54
CA LEU A 2 -6.70 -18.64 6.87
C LEU A 2 -5.47 -18.74 7.77
N ARG A 3 -4.33 -18.21 7.33
CA ARG A 3 -3.12 -18.15 8.15
C ARG A 3 -3.38 -17.12 9.24
N GLU A 4 -3.27 -17.54 10.50
CA GLU A 4 -3.19 -16.63 11.64
C GLU A 4 -2.15 -15.53 11.34
N PRO A 5 -2.45 -14.24 11.63
CA PRO A 5 -1.50 -13.14 11.47
C PRO A 5 -0.19 -13.47 12.19
N SER A 6 0.96 -13.18 11.57
CA SER A 6 2.25 -13.33 12.27
C SER A 6 2.32 -12.37 13.46
N GLU A 7 3.11 -12.69 14.50
CA GLU A 7 3.31 -11.82 15.67
C GLU A 7 3.68 -10.36 15.27
N ASP A 8 4.54 -10.20 14.27
CA ASP A 8 4.90 -8.90 13.71
C ASP A 8 3.70 -8.11 13.16
N LEU A 9 2.72 -8.81 12.59
CA LEU A 9 1.52 -8.20 12.00
C LEU A 9 0.56 -7.74 13.09
N PHE A 10 0.40 -8.53 14.15
CA PHE A 10 -0.33 -8.12 15.36
C PHE A 10 0.30 -6.88 15.99
N LEU A 11 1.62 -6.88 16.19
CA LEU A 11 2.34 -5.72 16.74
C LEU A 11 2.21 -4.47 15.87
N PHE A 12 2.20 -4.64 14.54
CA PHE A 12 2.01 -3.53 13.61
C PHE A 12 0.63 -2.87 13.75
N PHE A 13 -0.43 -3.66 13.93
CA PHE A 13 -1.81 -3.17 14.04
C PHE A 13 -2.28 -2.92 15.49
N ASP A 14 -1.46 -3.17 16.52
CA ASP A 14 -1.83 -3.01 17.94
C ASP A 14 -2.50 -1.67 18.27
N LYS A 15 -2.01 -0.57 17.66
CA LYS A 15 -2.55 0.78 17.89
C LYS A 15 -3.78 1.13 17.04
N LEU A 16 -4.08 0.35 16.01
CA LEU A 16 -5.28 0.50 15.19
C LEU A 16 -5.77 -0.87 14.66
N PRO A 17 -6.28 -1.77 15.53
CA PRO A 17 -6.64 -3.13 15.13
C PRO A 17 -7.75 -3.16 14.07
N ALA A 18 -8.64 -2.15 14.08
CA ALA A 18 -9.72 -2.00 13.11
C ALA A 18 -9.23 -1.80 11.65
N ALA A 19 -7.95 -1.47 11.43
CA ALA A 19 -7.38 -1.35 10.10
C ALA A 19 -6.87 -2.70 9.53
N LEU A 20 -6.77 -3.75 10.35
CA LEU A 20 -6.30 -5.07 9.92
C LEU A 20 -7.13 -5.65 8.76
N PRO A 21 -8.49 -5.61 8.77
CA PRO A 21 -9.28 -6.13 7.66
C PRO A 21 -9.03 -5.41 6.32
N LEU A 22 -8.71 -4.11 6.34
CA LEU A 22 -8.33 -3.36 5.15
C LEU A 22 -7.02 -3.88 4.57
N PHE A 23 -6.06 -4.16 5.44
CA PHE A 23 -4.79 -4.75 5.05
C PHE A 23 -4.97 -6.17 4.51
N GLU A 24 -5.74 -7.02 5.18
CA GLU A 24 -5.97 -8.41 4.75
C GLU A 24 -6.63 -8.47 3.37
N ALA A 25 -7.65 -7.64 3.13
CA ALA A 25 -8.29 -7.54 1.83
C ALA A 25 -7.32 -7.08 0.73
N LEU A 26 -6.47 -6.09 1.02
CA LEU A 26 -5.48 -5.61 0.07
C LEU A 26 -4.40 -6.66 -0.19
N ASP A 27 -3.95 -7.35 0.85
CA ASP A 27 -2.93 -8.39 0.77
C ASP A 27 -3.40 -9.58 -0.08
N GLU A 28 -4.65 -10.01 0.10
CA GLU A 28 -5.25 -11.07 -0.71
C GLU A 28 -5.32 -10.69 -2.19
N ARG A 29 -5.71 -9.45 -2.50
CA ARG A 29 -5.74 -8.96 -3.89
C ARG A 29 -4.35 -8.82 -4.48
N ILE A 30 -3.35 -8.35 -3.72
CA ILE A 30 -1.96 -8.31 -4.18
C ILE A 30 -1.45 -9.73 -4.48
N ALA A 31 -1.71 -10.68 -3.59
CA ALA A 31 -1.25 -12.06 -3.74
C ALA A 31 -1.92 -12.81 -4.91
N SER A 32 -3.19 -12.49 -5.23
CA SER A 32 -3.94 -13.13 -6.30
C SER A 32 -3.78 -12.48 -7.67
N GLU A 33 -3.55 -11.17 -7.74
CA GLU A 33 -3.56 -10.42 -9.01
C GLU A 33 -2.20 -9.96 -9.51
N LEU A 34 -1.17 -9.94 -8.65
CA LEU A 34 0.19 -9.54 -9.02
C LEU A 34 1.11 -10.75 -9.12
N GLY A 35 2.24 -10.57 -9.82
CA GLY A 35 3.25 -11.61 -9.94
C GLY A 35 3.96 -11.91 -8.62
N ALA A 36 4.89 -12.87 -8.67
CA ALA A 36 5.69 -13.28 -7.51
C ALA A 36 6.27 -12.07 -6.77
N SER A 37 5.96 -11.97 -5.48
CA SER A 37 6.40 -10.91 -4.60
C SER A 37 6.57 -11.43 -3.17
N THR A 38 7.29 -10.65 -2.38
CA THR A 38 7.51 -10.89 -0.96
C THR A 38 6.97 -9.71 -0.18
N ARG A 39 6.54 -9.99 1.06
CA ARG A 39 6.09 -9.00 2.01
C ARG A 39 6.99 -9.02 3.23
N LYS A 40 7.42 -7.84 3.68
CA LYS A 40 8.19 -7.68 4.92
C LYS A 40 7.43 -6.74 5.86
N VAL A 41 7.05 -7.24 7.03
CA VAL A 41 6.48 -6.42 8.10
C VAL A 41 7.63 -5.74 8.84
N GLN A 42 7.52 -4.43 9.06
CA GLN A 42 8.45 -3.63 9.84
C GLN A 42 7.64 -2.77 10.80
N ARG A 43 8.32 -2.17 11.80
CA ARG A 43 7.67 -1.37 12.85
C ARG A 43 6.71 -0.29 12.34
N THR A 44 7.03 0.39 11.24
CA THR A 44 6.27 1.55 10.74
C THR A 44 5.63 1.32 9.38
N GLN A 45 5.99 0.25 8.68
CA GLN A 45 5.39 -0.08 7.39
C GLN A 45 5.50 -1.58 7.06
N ILE A 46 4.60 -2.03 6.21
CA ILE A 46 4.65 -3.33 5.55
C ILE A 46 5.06 -3.09 4.11
N THR A 47 6.18 -3.66 3.68
CA THR A 47 6.74 -3.41 2.35
C THR A 47 6.53 -4.61 1.44
N TYR A 48 6.05 -4.36 0.22
CA TYR A 48 5.99 -5.34 -0.85
C TYR A 48 7.13 -5.14 -1.83
N LYS A 49 7.77 -6.25 -2.17
CA LYS A 49 8.96 -6.27 -2.98
C LYS A 49 8.91 -7.42 -3.99
N ASN A 50 9.25 -7.12 -5.24
CA ASN A 50 9.64 -8.11 -6.23
C ASN A 50 11.19 -8.17 -6.30
N ARG A 51 11.81 -7.77 -7.41
CA ARG A 51 13.25 -7.44 -7.40
C ARG A 51 13.52 -6.17 -6.57
N TYR A 52 12.61 -5.19 -6.66
CA TYR A 52 12.67 -3.92 -5.94
C TYR A 52 11.35 -3.64 -5.20
N ASN A 53 11.36 -2.69 -4.28
CA ASN A 53 10.13 -2.26 -3.61
C ASN A 53 9.19 -1.61 -4.62
N PHE A 54 7.91 -1.98 -4.59
CA PHE A 54 6.88 -1.41 -5.45
C PHE A 54 5.74 -0.76 -4.66
N ALA A 55 5.45 -1.26 -3.47
CA ALA A 55 4.44 -0.69 -2.59
C ALA A 55 4.83 -0.80 -1.11
N CYS A 56 4.31 0.10 -0.29
CA CYS A 56 4.30 -0.05 1.16
C CYS A 56 2.97 0.39 1.77
N ILE A 57 2.62 -0.24 2.88
CA ILE A 57 1.43 0.06 3.67
C ILE A 57 1.89 0.59 5.02
N SER A 58 1.33 1.71 5.44
CA SER A 58 1.60 2.30 6.77
C SER A 58 0.29 2.72 7.44
N LEU A 59 0.30 2.80 8.76
CA LEU A 59 -0.76 3.45 9.50
C LEU A 59 -0.52 4.98 9.53
N PRO A 60 -1.58 5.81 9.59
CA PRO A 60 -1.43 7.24 9.74
C PRO A 60 -0.74 7.58 11.08
N VAL A 61 0.48 8.14 11.01
CA VAL A 61 1.27 8.52 12.20
C VAL A 61 0.70 9.77 12.87
N ARG A 62 0.06 10.65 12.10
CA ARG A 62 -0.61 11.87 12.59
C ARG A 62 -1.98 11.95 11.95
N ARG A 63 -3.00 12.25 12.74
CA ARG A 63 -4.35 12.53 12.22
C ARG A 63 -4.31 13.86 11.46
N VAL A 64 -4.61 13.80 10.17
CA VAL A 64 -4.87 14.99 9.35
C VAL A 64 -6.37 15.28 9.41
N LYS A 65 -6.75 16.53 9.63
CA LYS A 65 -8.17 16.92 9.74
C LYS A 65 -8.92 16.53 8.46
N GLY A 66 -10.02 15.80 8.62
CA GLY A 66 -10.86 15.32 7.51
C GLY A 66 -10.48 13.94 6.96
N TRP A 67 -9.41 13.30 7.46
CA TRP A 67 -9.13 11.91 7.12
C TRP A 67 -10.05 10.94 7.86
N PRO A 68 -10.31 9.75 7.30
CA PRO A 68 -11.05 8.70 7.97
C PRO A 68 -10.42 8.33 9.32
N GLU A 69 -11.25 7.95 10.29
CA GLU A 69 -10.79 7.53 11.62
C GLU A 69 -9.97 6.23 11.57
N VAL A 70 -10.40 5.30 10.72
CA VAL A 70 -9.72 4.03 10.44
C VAL A 70 -9.32 4.02 8.98
N CYS A 71 -8.02 4.01 8.72
CA CYS A 71 -7.51 3.83 7.37
C CYS A 71 -6.09 3.26 7.38
N ILE A 72 -5.72 2.66 6.25
CA ILE A 72 -4.33 2.39 5.89
C ILE A 72 -3.89 3.41 4.83
N ILE A 73 -2.60 3.71 4.81
CA ILE A 73 -1.97 4.48 3.74
C ILE A 73 -1.28 3.50 2.80
N VAL A 74 -1.73 3.44 1.57
CA VAL A 74 -1.09 2.69 0.50
C VAL A 74 -0.18 3.62 -0.28
N THR A 75 1.10 3.29 -0.30
CA THR A 75 2.14 4.06 -0.98
C THR A 75 2.72 3.25 -2.12
N PHE A 76 2.85 3.84 -3.30
CA PHE A 76 3.42 3.17 -4.46
C PHE A 76 4.16 4.17 -5.35
N GLY A 77 5.05 3.64 -6.21
CA GLY A 77 5.90 4.46 -7.06
C GLY A 77 5.69 4.19 -8.54
N LEU A 78 5.50 5.25 -9.33
CA LEU A 78 5.26 5.19 -10.77
C LEU A 78 6.26 6.04 -11.58
N GLY A 79 6.33 5.77 -12.88
CA GLY A 79 7.12 6.55 -13.84
C GLY A 79 6.50 7.91 -14.21
N ARG A 80 5.28 8.19 -13.73
CA ARG A 80 4.48 9.36 -14.08
C ARG A 80 3.66 9.86 -12.89
N ARG A 81 3.25 11.12 -12.92
CA ARG A 81 2.30 11.66 -11.95
C ARG A 81 0.88 11.14 -12.23
N LEU A 82 0.22 10.61 -11.21
CA LEU A 82 -1.23 10.41 -11.21
C LEU A 82 -1.95 11.70 -10.83
N LEU A 83 -3.03 11.98 -11.56
CA LEU A 83 -4.00 13.03 -11.25
C LEU A 83 -5.34 12.34 -10.95
N SER A 84 -5.48 11.85 -9.73
CA SER A 84 -6.73 11.26 -9.22
C SER A 84 -7.08 11.88 -7.88
N ALA A 85 -8.36 12.08 -7.63
CA ALA A 85 -8.86 12.62 -6.36
C ALA A 85 -8.53 11.72 -5.16
N ARG A 86 -8.22 10.43 -5.39
CA ARG A 86 -7.80 9.48 -4.35
C ARG A 86 -6.36 9.70 -3.88
N ILE A 87 -5.54 10.41 -4.65
CA ILE A 87 -4.15 10.66 -4.30
C ILE A 87 -4.10 11.77 -3.25
N ALA A 88 -3.85 11.39 -2.00
CA ALA A 88 -3.69 12.33 -0.89
C ALA A 88 -2.39 13.14 -1.02
N VAL A 89 -1.31 12.48 -1.48
CA VAL A 89 0.00 13.11 -1.69
C VAL A 89 0.66 12.53 -2.93
N ALA A 90 1.23 13.38 -3.78
CA ALA A 90 2.09 13.00 -4.89
C ALA A 90 3.39 13.81 -4.83
N THR A 91 4.53 13.14 -4.83
CA THR A 91 5.85 13.79 -4.84
C THR A 91 6.72 13.20 -5.94
N GLU A 92 7.67 13.98 -6.45
CA GLU A 92 8.67 13.52 -7.41
C GLU A 92 10.07 13.67 -6.79
N PRO A 93 10.57 12.66 -6.05
CA PRO A 93 11.91 12.73 -5.47
C PRO A 93 13.03 12.82 -6.51
N TYR A 94 12.81 12.27 -7.70
CA TYR A 94 13.72 12.32 -8.84
C TYR A 94 12.92 12.37 -10.15
N PRO A 95 13.46 12.92 -11.25
CA PRO A 95 12.76 12.97 -12.53
C PRO A 95 12.21 11.61 -12.96
N ASN A 96 10.92 11.58 -13.32
CA ASN A 96 10.17 10.37 -13.72
C ASN A 96 10.09 9.30 -12.63
N ARG A 97 10.19 9.68 -11.35
CA ARG A 97 9.95 8.79 -10.21
C ARG A 97 9.01 9.48 -9.26
N TRP A 98 7.74 9.14 -9.40
CA TRP A 98 6.68 9.68 -8.57
C TRP A 98 6.36 8.72 -7.44
N THR A 99 6.15 9.25 -6.24
CA THR A 99 5.62 8.52 -5.09
C THR A 99 4.25 9.06 -4.74
N HIS A 100 3.28 8.16 -4.65
CA HIS A 100 1.88 8.47 -4.40
C HIS A 100 1.45 7.84 -3.08
N HIS A 101 0.64 8.55 -2.32
CA HIS A 101 -0.01 8.06 -1.10
C HIS A 101 -1.53 8.13 -1.28
N VAL A 102 -2.19 7.02 -0.99
CA VAL A 102 -3.66 6.88 -1.00
C VAL A 102 -4.10 6.43 0.37
N THR A 103 -5.14 7.07 0.91
CA THR A 103 -5.83 6.58 2.11
C THR A 103 -6.89 5.59 1.69
N VAL A 104 -6.93 4.43 2.34
CA VAL A 104 -7.97 3.41 2.14
C VAL A 104 -8.66 3.19 3.48
N SER A 105 -9.96 3.40 3.53
CA SER A 105 -10.81 3.30 4.73
C SER A 105 -11.97 2.32 4.58
N ASP A 106 -12.27 1.90 3.35
CA ASP A 106 -13.25 0.85 3.05
C ASP A 106 -12.61 -0.19 2.12
N THR A 107 -12.97 -1.47 2.30
CA THR A 107 -12.48 -2.54 1.42
C THR A 107 -12.97 -2.38 -0.02
N GLN A 108 -14.08 -1.67 -0.25
CA GLN A 108 -14.58 -1.33 -1.59
C GLN A 108 -13.65 -0.35 -2.34
N GLU A 109 -12.83 0.43 -1.63
CA GLU A 109 -11.83 1.32 -2.26
C GLU A 109 -10.61 0.54 -2.76
N ILE A 110 -10.45 -0.70 -2.30
CA ILE A 110 -9.55 -1.68 -2.90
C ILE A 110 -10.27 -2.26 -4.11
N ASP A 111 -10.37 -1.46 -5.17
CA ASP A 111 -11.06 -1.76 -6.42
C ASP A 111 -10.07 -1.95 -7.58
N ALA A 112 -10.57 -2.03 -8.81
CA ALA A 112 -9.73 -2.19 -10.00
C ALA A 112 -8.83 -0.98 -10.26
N GLU A 113 -9.20 0.23 -9.80
CA GLU A 113 -8.39 1.43 -9.98
C GLU A 113 -7.14 1.37 -9.09
N LEU A 114 -7.31 1.11 -7.79
CA LEU A 114 -6.17 0.99 -6.87
C LEU A 114 -5.26 -0.18 -7.28
N MET A 115 -5.84 -1.33 -7.62
CA MET A 115 -5.04 -2.49 -8.05
C MET A 115 -4.36 -2.26 -9.39
N GLY A 116 -4.95 -1.47 -10.30
CA GLY A 116 -4.31 -1.05 -11.54
C GLY A 116 -3.03 -0.24 -11.28
N TRP A 117 -3.06 0.69 -10.33
CA TRP A 117 -1.86 1.45 -9.95
C TRP A 117 -0.79 0.58 -9.28
N LEU A 118 -1.20 -0.37 -8.44
CA LEU A 118 -0.26 -1.31 -7.82
C LEU A 118 0.38 -2.26 -8.84
N ARG A 119 -0.37 -2.66 -9.87
CA ARG A 119 0.18 -3.42 -11.00
C ARG A 119 1.19 -2.60 -11.81
N GLU A 120 0.85 -1.35 -12.14
CA GLU A 120 1.80 -0.45 -12.81
C GLU A 120 3.07 -0.24 -11.97
N ALA A 121 2.94 -0.08 -10.64
CA ALA A 121 4.07 0.05 -9.73
C ALA A 121 4.93 -1.23 -9.68
N TYR A 122 4.29 -2.40 -9.69
CA TYR A 122 4.97 -3.70 -9.76
C TYR A 122 5.80 -3.83 -11.05
N GLU A 123 5.22 -3.49 -12.19
CA GLU A 123 5.90 -3.52 -13.49
C GLU A 123 7.01 -2.48 -13.57
N PHE A 124 6.74 -1.26 -13.11
CA PHE A 124 7.72 -0.17 -13.06
C PHE A 124 8.90 -0.50 -12.15
N SER A 125 8.70 -1.21 -11.04
CA SER A 125 9.82 -1.63 -10.21
C SER A 125 10.69 -2.68 -10.91
N MET A 126 10.11 -3.56 -11.73
CA MET A 126 10.84 -4.58 -12.48
C MET A 126 11.65 -4.03 -13.66
N SER A 127 11.24 -2.90 -14.24
CA SER A 127 11.97 -2.25 -15.35
C SER A 127 13.22 -1.49 -14.90
N LYS A 128 13.43 -1.32 -13.60
CA LYS A 128 14.63 -0.71 -13.03
C LYS A 128 15.83 -1.61 -13.31
N LYS A 129 16.84 -1.07 -14.01
CA LYS A 129 18.13 -1.72 -14.22
C LYS A 129 18.99 -1.64 -12.96
#